data_AF-A0A286RL36-F1
#
_entry.id   AF-A0A286RL36-F1
#
_cell.length_a   1.000
_cell.length_b   1.000
_cell.length_c   1.000
_cell.angle_alpha   90.00
_cell.angle_beta   90.00
_cell.angle_gamma   90.00
#
_symmetry.space_group_name_H-M   'P 1'
#
loop_
_entity.id
_entity.type
_entity.pdbx_description
1 polymer ?
#
loop_
_entity_poly.entity_id
_entity_poly.type
_entity_poly.pdbx_seq_one_letter_code
_entity_poly.pdbx_strand_id
1 'polypeptide(L)'
;MRWVDRLESCTGQIATGEIPELPEVKVAKRFIEEQIRYRPKHMRLPHKGMRFRSLSDVALKTLVYFDLSPDGRALFSMPIKDYIVNPSIVLILPYEPDHSISVACRLIPEKYKELECHVVEKSMRDDPNYLGYAFAVSYEQLHIDFEWLGKVEPTDDDVRNG
;
A
#
# COMPACT_ATOMS: atom_id res chain seq x y z
N MET A 1 -2.69 -8.50 16.06
CA MET A 1 -1.58 -8.95 15.21
C MET A 1 -2.13 -9.00 13.80
N ARG A 2 -1.68 -8.06 12.98
CA ARG A 2 -2.54 -7.05 12.32
C ARG A 2 -2.39 -7.25 10.80
N TRP A 3 -3.45 -7.13 10.02
CA TRP A 3 -3.50 -7.29 8.54
C TRP A 3 -2.27 -6.82 7.71
N VAL A 4 -1.46 -5.88 8.22
CA VAL A 4 -0.09 -5.57 7.78
C VAL A 4 0.79 -6.81 7.60
N ASP A 5 0.79 -7.74 8.56
CA ASP A 5 1.55 -9.00 8.50
C ASP A 5 1.02 -9.92 7.37
N ARG A 6 -0.27 -9.79 6.99
CA ARG A 6 -0.86 -10.53 5.87
C ARG A 6 -0.62 -9.87 4.51
N LEU A 7 -0.45 -8.55 4.45
CA LEU A 7 -0.04 -7.85 3.22
C LEU A 7 1.30 -8.40 2.70
N GLU A 8 2.25 -8.68 3.59
CA GLU A 8 3.54 -9.28 3.22
C GLU A 8 3.39 -10.67 2.60
N SER A 9 2.44 -11.47 3.11
CA SER A 9 2.17 -12.82 2.60
C SER A 9 1.49 -12.80 1.21
N CYS A 10 0.57 -11.86 0.96
CA CYS A 10 -0.18 -11.82 -0.30
C CYS A 10 0.61 -11.17 -1.46
N THR A 11 1.62 -10.32 -1.19
CA THR A 11 2.50 -9.79 -2.24
C THR A 11 3.35 -10.88 -2.90
N GLY A 12 3.59 -12.01 -2.23
CA GLY A 12 4.34 -13.15 -2.78
C GLY A 12 3.49 -14.14 -3.60
N GLN A 13 2.16 -14.10 -3.51
CA GLN A 13 1.27 -15.13 -4.08
C GLN A 13 0.63 -14.78 -5.43
N ILE A 14 0.85 -13.57 -5.95
CA ILE A 14 0.41 -13.21 -7.32
C ILE A 14 1.26 -13.95 -8.39
N ALA A 15 2.30 -14.68 -7.98
CA ALA A 15 3.31 -15.25 -8.87
C ALA A 15 3.06 -16.69 -9.38
N THR A 16 2.04 -17.44 -8.93
CA THR A 16 2.01 -18.90 -9.21
C THR A 16 0.67 -19.54 -9.59
N GLY A 17 -0.39 -18.78 -9.85
CA GLY A 17 -1.67 -19.36 -10.28
C GLY A 17 -1.83 -19.39 -11.80
N GLU A 18 -1.78 -20.58 -12.42
CA GLU A 18 -2.17 -20.82 -13.82
C GLU A 18 -3.68 -20.56 -14.03
N ILE A 19 -4.07 -19.29 -14.11
CA ILE A 19 -5.38 -18.87 -14.63
C ILE A 19 -5.12 -18.33 -16.03
N PRO A 20 -5.87 -18.72 -17.08
CA PRO A 20 -5.71 -18.11 -18.39
C PRO A 20 -5.89 -16.59 -18.27
N GLU A 21 -4.80 -15.85 -18.43
CA GLU A 21 -4.79 -14.39 -18.31
C GLU A 21 -5.76 -13.82 -19.35
N LEU A 22 -6.84 -13.19 -18.87
CA LEU A 22 -7.77 -12.43 -19.70
C LEU A 22 -6.97 -11.41 -20.55
N PRO A 23 -7.38 -11.10 -21.79
CA PRO A 23 -6.67 -10.16 -22.66
C PRO A 23 -6.35 -8.83 -21.96
N GLU A 24 -7.27 -8.33 -21.14
CA GLU A 24 -7.14 -7.11 -20.34
C GLU A 24 -6.01 -7.23 -19.30
N VAL A 25 -5.85 -8.41 -18.69
CA VAL A 25 -4.77 -8.69 -17.72
C VAL A 25 -3.43 -8.73 -18.43
N LYS A 26 -3.35 -9.32 -19.63
CA LYS A 26 -2.12 -9.32 -20.45
C LYS A 26 -1.70 -7.91 -20.85
N VAL A 27 -2.66 -7.09 -21.27
CA VAL A 27 -2.41 -5.68 -21.62
C VAL A 27 -1.94 -4.90 -20.40
N ALA A 28 -2.61 -5.04 -19.26
CA ALA A 28 -2.22 -4.38 -18.01
C ALA A 28 -0.81 -4.82 -17.55
N LYS A 29 -0.51 -6.12 -17.61
CA LYS A 29 0.79 -6.67 -17.27
C LYS A 29 1.90 -6.12 -18.16
N ARG A 30 1.69 -6.13 -19.48
CA ARG A 30 2.64 -5.57 -20.44
C ARG A 30 2.87 -4.08 -20.21
N PHE A 31 1.81 -3.33 -19.95
CA PHE A 31 1.91 -1.91 -19.62
C PHE A 31 2.75 -1.69 -18.36
N ILE A 32 2.52 -2.47 -17.30
CA ILE A 32 3.31 -2.41 -16.07
C ILE A 32 4.77 -2.76 -16.34
N GLU A 33 5.06 -3.83 -17.09
CA GLU A 33 6.43 -4.23 -17.46
C GLU A 33 7.17 -3.13 -18.24
N GLU A 34 6.48 -2.46 -19.17
CA GLU A 34 7.01 -1.33 -19.92
C GLU A 34 7.31 -0.15 -18.97
N GLN A 35 6.38 0.21 -18.07
CA GLN A 35 6.59 1.28 -17.09
C GLN A 35 7.74 0.97 -16.11
N ILE A 36 7.92 -0.29 -15.71
CA ILE A 36 9.06 -0.72 -14.89
C ILE A 36 10.37 -0.51 -15.67
N ARG A 37 10.39 -0.89 -16.94
CA ARG A 37 11.58 -0.74 -17.82
C ARG A 37 11.95 0.72 -18.07
N TYR A 38 10.96 1.60 -18.21
CA TYR A 38 11.17 3.02 -18.49
C TYR A 38 11.29 3.91 -17.24
N ARG A 39 11.34 3.32 -16.04
CA ARG A 39 11.48 4.07 -14.80
C ARG A 39 12.73 4.98 -14.85
N PRO A 40 12.61 6.27 -14.50
CA PRO A 40 13.76 7.19 -14.45
C PRO A 40 14.89 6.62 -13.59
N LYS A 41 16.13 6.65 -14.13
CA LYS A 41 17.31 6.08 -13.44
C LYS A 41 17.62 6.71 -12.08
N HIS A 42 17.12 7.90 -11.80
CA HIS A 42 17.32 8.64 -10.54
C HIS A 42 16.10 8.56 -9.60
N MET A 43 15.07 7.78 -9.93
CA MET A 43 13.90 7.64 -9.09
C MET A 43 14.26 6.89 -7.80
N ARG A 44 13.97 7.51 -6.66
CA ARG A 44 14.13 6.87 -5.34
C ARG A 44 13.08 5.77 -5.19
N LEU A 45 13.48 4.60 -4.67
CA LEU A 45 12.58 3.47 -4.44
C LEU A 45 12.28 3.32 -2.95
N PRO A 46 11.00 3.10 -2.58
CA PRO A 46 10.60 3.06 -1.17
C PRO A 46 10.85 1.69 -0.56
N HIS A 47 11.37 1.66 0.66
CA HIS A 47 11.62 0.42 1.42
C HIS A 47 10.70 0.33 2.64
N LYS A 48 10.51 -0.88 3.18
CA LYS A 48 9.72 -1.11 4.39
C LYS A 48 10.14 -0.16 5.52
N GLY A 49 9.14 0.38 6.20
CA GLY A 49 9.31 1.30 7.33
C GLY A 49 9.64 2.74 6.93
N MET A 50 9.80 3.05 5.65
CA MET A 50 9.95 4.43 5.19
C MET A 50 8.67 5.23 5.43
N ARG A 51 8.87 6.50 5.76
CA ARG A 51 7.84 7.49 6.08
C ARG A 51 7.79 8.56 5.00
N PHE A 52 6.57 8.98 4.68
CA PHE A 52 6.28 9.94 3.62
C PHE A 52 5.31 11.00 4.11
N ARG A 53 5.52 12.23 3.68
CA ARG A 53 4.60 13.35 3.91
C ARG A 53 4.35 14.03 2.58
N SER A 54 3.09 14.32 2.24
CA SER A 54 2.81 15.05 1.00
C SER A 54 3.32 16.50 1.09
N LEU A 55 3.79 17.03 -0.03
CA LEU A 55 4.25 18.43 -0.13
C LEU A 55 3.06 19.41 -0.19
N SER A 56 1.92 18.93 -0.69
CA SER A 56 0.64 19.65 -0.78
C SER A 56 -0.53 18.69 -0.54
N ASP A 57 -1.75 19.16 -0.73
CA ASP A 57 -2.92 18.28 -0.80
C ASP A 57 -2.81 17.37 -2.03
N VAL A 58 -2.90 16.06 -1.83
CA VAL A 58 -2.79 15.04 -2.89
C VAL A 58 -3.97 14.09 -2.79
N ALA A 59 -4.70 13.93 -3.88
CA ALA A 59 -5.74 12.91 -4.00
C ALA A 59 -5.08 11.54 -4.21
N LEU A 60 -5.26 10.63 -3.25
CA LEU A 60 -4.79 9.25 -3.35
C LEU A 60 -5.95 8.27 -3.46
N LYS A 61 -5.72 7.19 -4.20
CA LYS A 61 -6.69 6.10 -4.31
C LYS A 61 -6.75 5.33 -3.01
N THR A 62 -7.92 5.31 -2.37
CA THR A 62 -8.14 4.53 -1.16
C THR A 62 -8.53 3.11 -1.53
N LEU A 63 -7.84 2.13 -0.95
CA LEU A 63 -8.14 0.71 -1.04
C LEU A 63 -8.66 0.23 0.31
N VAL A 64 -9.78 -0.48 0.32
CA VAL A 64 -10.34 -1.14 1.51
C VAL A 64 -10.16 -2.64 1.37
N TYR A 65 -9.70 -3.29 2.43
CA TYR A 65 -9.36 -4.70 2.47
C TYR A 65 -10.37 -5.50 3.30
N PHE A 66 -10.78 -6.63 2.76
CA PHE A 66 -11.68 -7.60 3.40
C PHE A 66 -11.05 -8.99 3.40
N ASP A 67 -11.30 -9.76 4.46
CA ASP A 67 -11.02 -11.20 4.52
C ASP A 67 -12.22 -11.98 4.00
N LEU A 68 -12.21 -12.32 2.71
CA LEU A 68 -13.29 -13.10 2.11
C LEU A 68 -13.02 -14.60 2.14
N SER A 69 -11.93 -15.02 2.78
CA SER A 69 -11.50 -16.40 2.77
C SER A 69 -11.86 -17.15 4.06
N PRO A 70 -12.50 -18.33 3.97
CA PRO A 70 -12.74 -19.19 5.13
C PRO A 70 -11.45 -19.61 5.86
N ASP A 71 -10.30 -19.59 5.17
CA ASP A 71 -8.99 -20.00 5.66
C ASP A 71 -7.98 -18.83 5.84
N GLY A 72 -8.41 -17.58 5.63
CA GLY A 72 -7.61 -16.37 5.84
C GLY A 72 -6.55 -16.06 4.77
N ARG A 73 -6.53 -16.78 3.65
CA ARG A 73 -5.50 -16.68 2.60
C ARG A 73 -5.82 -15.71 1.46
N ALA A 74 -7.08 -15.33 1.24
CA ALA A 74 -7.46 -14.46 0.13
C ALA A 74 -7.89 -13.08 0.64
N LEU A 75 -6.98 -12.11 0.52
CA LEU A 75 -7.28 -10.70 0.74
C LEU A 75 -7.99 -10.14 -0.50
N PHE A 76 -9.21 -9.67 -0.31
CA PHE A 76 -9.90 -8.88 -1.33
C PHE A 76 -9.68 -7.40 -1.04
N SER A 77 -9.28 -6.63 -2.06
CA SER A 77 -9.20 -5.18 -1.96
C SER A 77 -10.15 -4.53 -2.96
N MET A 78 -10.95 -3.57 -2.50
CA MET A 78 -11.76 -2.72 -3.39
C MET A 78 -11.27 -1.27 -3.36
N PRO A 79 -11.09 -0.63 -4.53
CA PRO A 79 -10.94 0.81 -4.59
C PRO A 79 -12.24 1.48 -4.18
N ILE A 80 -12.14 2.50 -3.34
CA ILE A 80 -13.26 3.39 -3.00
C ILE A 80 -12.97 4.80 -3.54
N LYS A 81 -13.69 5.79 -3.00
CA LYS A 81 -13.44 7.21 -3.29
C LYS A 81 -12.01 7.61 -2.91
N ASP A 82 -11.48 8.54 -3.69
CA ASP A 82 -10.17 9.12 -3.42
C ASP A 82 -10.24 9.93 -2.12
N TYR A 83 -9.12 9.94 -1.39
CA TYR A 83 -8.98 10.71 -0.16
C TYR A 83 -7.89 11.76 -0.34
N ILE A 84 -8.15 12.97 0.18
CA ILE A 84 -7.17 14.05 0.14
C ILE A 84 -6.20 13.88 1.31
N VAL A 85 -4.99 13.41 1.00
CA VAL A 85 -3.88 13.39 1.93
C VAL A 85 -3.22 14.76 1.93
N ASN A 86 -3.29 15.45 3.07
CA ASN A 86 -2.64 16.74 3.28
C ASN A 86 -1.31 16.59 4.03
N PRO A 87 -0.45 17.62 4.07
CA PRO A 87 0.88 17.53 4.68
C PRO A 87 0.91 17.21 6.19
N SER A 88 -0.22 17.27 6.90
CA SER A 88 -0.29 16.86 8.31
C SER A 88 -0.37 15.34 8.50
N ILE A 89 -0.68 14.60 7.43
CA ILE A 89 -0.82 13.14 7.46
C ILE A 89 0.51 12.53 7.03
N VAL A 90 1.17 11.84 7.97
CA VAL A 90 2.35 11.02 7.68
C VAL A 90 1.90 9.61 7.31
N LEU A 91 2.43 9.11 6.20
CA LEU A 91 2.18 7.77 5.69
C LEU A 91 3.43 6.89 5.87
N ILE A 92 3.25 5.60 6.17
CA ILE A 92 4.30 4.59 6.28
C ILE A 92 4.10 3.53 5.21
N LEU A 93 5.21 3.04 4.64
CA LEU A 93 5.22 1.82 3.84
C LEU A 93 5.36 0.59 4.75
N PRO A 94 4.32 -0.27 4.88
CA PRO A 94 4.31 -1.29 5.93
C PRO A 94 4.96 -2.63 5.51
N TYR A 95 5.39 -2.77 4.25
CA TYR A 95 5.98 -4.00 3.69
C TYR A 95 7.15 -3.66 2.75
N GLU A 96 7.98 -4.64 2.42
CA GLU A 96 9.05 -4.46 1.42
C GLU A 96 8.49 -4.67 0.00
N PRO A 97 8.48 -3.65 -0.88
CA PRO A 97 7.90 -3.79 -2.21
C PRO A 97 8.86 -4.53 -3.15
N ASP A 98 8.32 -5.45 -3.95
CA ASP A 98 9.07 -5.97 -5.10
C ASP A 98 9.03 -4.94 -6.25
N HIS A 99 10.11 -4.18 -6.36
CA HIS A 99 10.26 -3.15 -7.38
C HIS A 99 10.41 -3.69 -8.81
N SER A 100 10.69 -4.98 -8.96
CA SER A 100 10.86 -5.65 -10.27
C SER A 100 9.53 -5.97 -10.95
N ILE A 101 8.44 -6.01 -10.18
CA ILE A 101 7.09 -6.38 -10.67
C ILE A 101 6.02 -5.32 -10.38
N SER A 102 6.36 -4.23 -9.68
CA SER A 102 5.42 -3.16 -9.36
C SER A 102 5.97 -1.77 -9.67
N VAL A 103 5.07 -0.85 -10.03
CA VAL A 103 5.30 0.60 -10.22
C VAL A 103 4.65 1.45 -9.14
N ALA A 104 3.99 0.81 -8.18
CA ALA A 104 3.24 1.45 -7.11
C ALA A 104 3.39 0.70 -5.79
N CYS A 105 3.09 1.39 -4.69
CA CYS A 105 3.00 0.78 -3.37
C CYS A 105 1.71 1.20 -2.65
N ARG A 106 1.47 0.56 -1.51
CA ARG A 106 0.38 0.90 -0.61
C ARG A 106 0.97 1.47 0.67
N LEU A 107 0.50 2.64 1.06
CA LEU A 107 0.91 3.31 2.28
C LEU A 107 -0.25 3.35 3.28
N ILE A 108 0.08 3.33 4.57
CA ILE A 108 -0.89 3.47 5.66
C ILE A 108 -0.57 4.71 6.49
N PRO A 109 -1.57 5.43 7.02
CA PRO A 109 -1.29 6.55 7.91
C PRO A 109 -0.74 6.10 9.26
N GLU A 110 0.19 6.89 9.83
CA GLU A 110 0.72 6.68 11.19
C GLU A 110 -0.39 6.69 12.23
N LYS A 111 -1.28 7.68 12.12
CA LYS A 111 -2.46 7.81 12.97
C LYS A 111 -3.62 7.01 12.41
N TYR A 112 -3.37 5.73 12.14
CA TYR A 112 -4.26 4.84 11.39
C TYR A 112 -5.71 4.87 11.87
N LYS A 113 -5.90 4.69 13.19
CA LYS A 113 -7.22 4.61 13.83
C LYS A 113 -7.97 5.93 13.89
N GLU A 114 -7.26 7.05 13.99
CA GLU A 114 -7.86 8.38 13.99
C GLU A 114 -8.43 8.72 12.60
N LEU A 115 -7.72 8.35 11.54
CA LEU A 115 -8.13 8.63 10.16
C LEU A 115 -9.17 7.64 9.62
N GLU A 116 -9.24 6.42 10.16
CA GLU A 116 -10.10 5.34 9.67
C GLU A 116 -11.58 5.76 9.55
N CYS A 117 -12.10 6.53 10.51
CA CYS A 117 -13.51 6.95 10.50
C CYS A 117 -13.84 8.04 9.47
N HIS A 118 -12.83 8.78 9.00
CA HIS A 118 -12.96 9.81 7.98
C HIS A 118 -12.75 9.24 6.56
N VAL A 119 -11.91 8.22 6.46
CA VAL A 119 -11.53 7.61 5.18
C VAL A 119 -12.55 6.54 4.75
N VAL A 120 -12.96 5.66 5.68
CA VAL A 120 -13.78 4.49 5.38
C VAL A 120 -15.21 4.69 5.89
N GLU A 121 -16.18 4.47 5.00
CA GLU A 121 -17.60 4.57 5.32
C GLU A 121 -17.98 3.59 6.44
N LYS A 122 -18.92 4.00 7.29
CA LYS A 122 -19.35 3.19 8.43
C LYS A 122 -19.87 1.82 8.00
N SER A 123 -20.63 1.75 6.92
CA SER A 123 -21.16 0.50 6.35
C SER A 123 -20.07 -0.52 6.02
N MET A 124 -18.90 -0.06 5.55
CA MET A 124 -17.76 -0.93 5.27
C MET A 124 -17.01 -1.32 6.54
N ARG A 125 -16.86 -0.40 7.50
CA ARG A 125 -16.17 -0.66 8.78
C ARG A 125 -16.94 -1.62 9.68
N ASP A 126 -18.27 -1.62 9.57
CA ASP A 126 -19.15 -2.50 10.33
C ASP A 126 -19.23 -3.91 9.71
N ASP A 127 -18.65 -4.15 8.52
CA ASP A 127 -18.58 -5.48 7.91
C ASP A 127 -17.65 -6.40 8.73
N PRO A 128 -18.10 -7.62 9.10
CA PRO A 128 -17.29 -8.53 9.91
C PRO A 128 -15.98 -8.98 9.23
N ASN A 129 -15.90 -8.86 7.91
CA ASN A 129 -14.72 -9.22 7.13
C ASN A 129 -13.77 -8.03 6.94
N TYR A 130 -14.12 -6.82 7.39
CA TYR A 130 -13.27 -5.65 7.23
C TYR A 130 -11.93 -5.81 7.97
N LEU A 131 -10.83 -5.61 7.23
CA LEU A 131 -9.47 -5.73 7.76
C LEU A 131 -8.78 -4.39 7.93
N GLY A 132 -9.03 -3.46 7.00
CA GLY A 132 -8.36 -2.18 7.00
C GLY A 132 -8.43 -1.43 5.68
N TYR A 133 -7.64 -0.35 5.57
CA TYR A 133 -7.49 0.45 4.37
C TYR A 133 -6.04 0.86 4.15
N ALA A 134 -5.72 1.21 2.91
CA ALA A 134 -4.44 1.80 2.53
C ALA A 134 -4.62 2.78 1.38
N PHE A 135 -3.63 3.63 1.15
CA PHE A 135 -3.57 4.51 -0.01
C PHE A 135 -2.62 3.92 -1.05
N ALA A 136 -3.09 3.76 -2.29
CA ALA A 136 -2.25 3.39 -3.40
C ALA A 136 -1.58 4.63 -4.00
N VAL A 137 -0.27 4.55 -4.22
CA VAL A 137 0.55 5.63 -4.77
C VAL A 137 1.58 5.05 -5.73
N SER A 138 1.77 5.70 -6.90
CA SER A 138 2.82 5.29 -7.84
C SER A 138 4.19 5.75 -7.34
N TYR A 139 5.27 5.08 -7.73
CA TYR A 139 6.62 5.53 -7.37
C TYR A 139 6.97 6.89 -7.96
N GLU A 140 6.39 7.22 -9.12
CA GLU A 140 6.53 8.55 -9.72
C GLU A 140 5.87 9.63 -8.86
N GLN A 141 4.61 9.41 -8.47
CA GLN A 141 3.88 10.34 -7.60
C GLN A 141 4.58 10.47 -6.23
N LEU A 142 5.06 9.36 -5.67
CA LEU A 142 5.82 9.34 -4.42
C LEU A 142 7.16 10.09 -4.54
N HIS A 143 7.76 10.14 -5.73
CA HIS A 143 9.00 10.86 -5.96
C HIS A 143 8.79 12.37 -6.12
N ILE A 144 7.66 12.77 -6.72
CA ILE A 144 7.37 14.17 -7.07
C ILE A 144 6.64 14.89 -5.94
N ASP A 145 5.61 14.27 -5.37
CA ASP A 145 4.63 14.94 -4.50
C ASP A 145 4.89 14.73 -3.00
N PHE A 146 5.94 13.99 -2.63
CA PHE A 146 6.19 13.61 -1.23
C PHE A 146 7.62 13.93 -0.75
N GLU A 147 7.69 14.40 0.49
CA GLU A 147 8.90 14.43 1.31
C GLU A 147 9.16 13.04 1.92
N TRP A 148 10.41 12.58 1.84
CA TRP A 148 10.85 11.28 2.35
C TRP A 148 11.51 11.46 3.72
N LEU A 149 10.82 11.10 4.79
CA LEU A 149 11.22 11.40 6.18
C LEU A 149 12.20 10.38 6.77
N GLY A 150 12.61 9.37 6.01
CA GLY A 150 13.49 8.28 6.48
C GLY A 150 12.71 7.09 7.06
N LYS A 151 13.44 6.14 7.66
CA LYS A 151 12.85 4.97 8.33
C LYS A 151 12.48 5.32 9.76
N VAL A 152 11.49 4.61 10.31
CA VAL A 152 11.30 4.55 11.76
C VAL A 152 12.56 3.91 12.36
N GLU A 153 13.34 4.67 13.15
CA GLU A 153 14.41 4.08 13.95
C GLU A 153 13.75 3.19 15.02
N PRO A 154 14.22 1.94 15.22
CA PRO A 154 13.76 1.14 16.35
C PRO A 154 14.09 1.89 17.63
N THR A 155 13.08 2.15 18.45
CA THR A 155 13.31 2.69 19.80
C THR A 155 13.99 1.60 20.64
N ASP A 156 14.99 1.98 21.45
CA ASP A 156 15.84 1.08 22.26
C ASP A 156 15.10 0.05 23.14
N ASP A 157 13.79 0.20 23.34
CA ASP A 157 12.95 -0.75 24.07
C ASP A 157 12.75 -2.10 23.34
N ASP A 158 12.93 -2.16 22.01
CA ASP A 158 12.84 -3.41 21.24
C ASP A 158 14.11 -4.28 21.36
N VAL A 159 15.24 -3.71 21.79
CA VAL A 159 16.53 -4.41 21.90
C VAL A 159 16.68 -5.14 23.25
N ARG A 160 15.88 -4.78 24.26
CA ARG A 160 16.03 -5.32 25.63
C ARG A 160 15.28 -6.62 25.91
N ASN A 161 14.41 -7.09 25.01
CA ASN A 161 13.61 -8.30 25.20
C ASN A 161 13.75 -9.33 24.06
N GLY A 162 14.84 -9.25 23.27
CA GLY A 162 15.23 -10.28 22.30
C GLY A 162 16.05 -11.39 22.93
#